data_AF-A0A444ZMD3-F1
#
_entry.id   AF-A0A444ZMD3-F1
#
_cell.length_a   1.000
_cell.length_b   1.000
_cell.length_c   1.000
_cell.angle_alpha   90.00
_cell.angle_beta   90.00
_cell.angle_gamma   90.00
#
_symmetry.space_group_name_H-M   'P 1'
#
loop_
_entity.id
_entity.type
_entity.pdbx_description
1 polymer ?
#
loop_
_entity_poly.entity_id
_entity_poly.type
_entity_poly.pdbx_seq_one_letter_code
_entity_poly.pdbx_strand_id
1 'polypeptide(L)'
;MLNGAHKKLVSKLDSILITATGDFEKDVVTFKDKICYKRMRKPQGFTANIPSVNYYFKGGAHLDLPPQNVFEQKLERDTEWFCFNIVPDQQMNLLGAYQQADF
;
A
#
# COMPACT_ATOMS: atom_id res chain seq x y z
N MET A 1 12.48 -17.67 -1.67
CA MET A 1 12.80 -16.76 -0.55
C MET A 1 11.92 -15.51 -0.68
N LEU A 2 11.26 -15.07 0.39
CA LEU A 2 10.46 -13.83 0.37
C LEU A 2 11.34 -12.62 0.05
N ASN A 3 10.96 -11.84 -0.95
CA ASN A 3 11.69 -10.68 -1.46
C ASN A 3 11.95 -9.65 -0.33
N GLY A 4 13.23 -9.39 -0.05
CA GLY A 4 13.64 -8.49 1.03
C GLY A 4 13.21 -7.04 0.83
N ALA A 5 13.01 -6.60 -0.42
CA ALA A 5 12.49 -5.26 -0.72
C ALA A 5 11.03 -5.12 -0.32
N HIS A 6 10.20 -6.12 -0.64
CA HIS A 6 8.78 -6.15 -0.24
C HIS A 6 8.63 -6.10 1.28
N LYS A 7 9.40 -6.91 2.02
CA LYS A 7 9.41 -6.89 3.49
C LYS A 7 9.78 -5.52 4.06
N LYS A 8 10.80 -4.86 3.49
CA LYS A 8 11.20 -3.51 3.91
C LYS A 8 10.11 -2.49 3.65
N LEU A 9 9.45 -2.57 2.49
CA LEU A 9 8.35 -1.69 2.12
C LEU A 9 7.17 -1.85 3.08
N VAL A 10 6.73 -3.08 3.34
CA VAL A 10 5.67 -3.38 4.32
C VAL A 10 6.04 -2.88 5.72
N SER A 11 7.27 -3.12 6.18
CA SER A 11 7.71 -2.63 7.49
C SER A 11 7.69 -1.10 7.58
N LYS A 12 8.01 -0.40 6.49
CA LYS A 12 7.91 1.06 6.43
C LYS A 12 6.46 1.54 6.44
N LEU A 13 5.57 0.85 5.72
CA LEU A 13 4.13 1.13 5.76
C LEU A 13 3.56 0.94 7.15
N ASP A 14 3.91 -0.16 7.84
CA ASP A 14 3.50 -0.40 9.23
C ASP A 14 3.95 0.77 10.13
N SER A 15 5.20 1.24 9.99
CA SER A 15 5.72 2.38 10.77
C SER A 15 4.96 3.69 10.50
N ILE A 16 4.51 3.93 9.26
CA ILE A 16 3.80 5.17 8.89
C ILE A 16 2.33 5.09 9.33
N LEU A 17 1.62 4.04 8.89
CA LEU A 17 0.17 3.91 9.02
C LEU A 17 -0.26 3.50 10.43
N ILE A 18 0.54 2.71 11.13
CA ILE A 18 0.18 2.22 12.46
C ILE A 18 0.84 3.09 13.53
N THR A 19 2.15 3.31 13.44
CA THR A 19 2.90 3.97 14.53
C THR A 19 2.87 5.49 14.46
N ALA A 20 3.12 6.09 13.28
CA ALA A 20 3.28 7.54 13.16
C ALA A 20 1.93 8.28 13.18
N THR A 21 0.93 7.78 12.45
CA THR A 21 -0.40 8.39 12.42
C THR A 21 -1.31 7.87 13.52
N GLY A 22 -1.16 6.59 13.91
CA GLY A 22 -2.08 5.92 14.84
C GLY A 22 -3.50 5.75 14.30
N ASP A 23 -3.72 6.02 13.00
CA ASP A 23 -5.04 6.08 12.38
C ASP A 23 -5.48 4.72 11.79
N PHE A 24 -4.56 3.74 11.75
CA PHE A 24 -4.80 2.46 11.09
C PHE A 24 -4.36 1.26 11.94
N GLU A 25 -5.08 0.15 11.75
CA GLU A 25 -4.72 -1.17 12.25
C GLU A 25 -4.44 -2.11 11.07
N LYS A 26 -3.45 -2.99 11.22
CA LYS A 26 -3.14 -3.99 10.19
C LYS A 26 -4.15 -5.12 10.23
N ASP A 27 -4.80 -5.36 9.10
CA ASP A 27 -5.76 -6.45 8.91
C ASP A 27 -5.25 -7.43 7.85
N VAL A 28 -4.77 -8.59 8.32
CA VAL A 28 -4.32 -9.71 7.48
C VAL A 28 -5.29 -10.89 7.50
N VAL A 29 -6.34 -10.82 8.32
CA VAL A 29 -7.27 -11.94 8.56
C VAL A 29 -8.46 -11.85 7.61
N THR A 30 -9.01 -10.65 7.42
CA THR A 30 -10.22 -10.44 6.62
C THR A 30 -9.97 -10.72 5.12
N PHE A 31 -8.75 -10.49 4.64
CA PHE A 31 -8.43 -10.53 3.20
C PHE A 31 -7.39 -11.57 2.79
N LYS A 32 -7.36 -12.75 3.45
CA LYS A 32 -6.65 -13.97 3.02
C LYS A 32 -5.34 -13.71 2.23
N ASP A 33 -4.25 -13.50 2.98
CA ASP A 33 -2.89 -13.26 2.48
C ASP A 33 -2.62 -11.87 1.84
N LYS A 34 -3.63 -11.00 1.72
CA LYS A 34 -3.40 -9.58 1.43
C LYS A 34 -3.06 -8.82 2.70
N ILE A 35 -2.11 -7.90 2.59
CA ILE A 35 -1.82 -6.92 3.66
C ILE A 35 -2.80 -5.77 3.47
N CYS A 36 -3.72 -5.59 4.41
CA CYS A 36 -4.62 -4.44 4.41
C CYS A 36 -4.46 -3.63 5.68
N TYR A 37 -4.78 -2.35 5.59
CA TYR A 37 -4.77 -1.41 6.70
C TYR A 37 -6.20 -0.89 6.90
N LYS A 38 -6.82 -1.27 8.00
CA LYS A 38 -8.15 -0.81 8.40
C LYS A 38 -8.03 0.57 9.02
N ARG A 39 -8.81 1.53 8.53
CA ARG A 39 -8.93 2.85 9.17
C ARG A 39 -9.73 2.71 10.47
N MET A 40 -9.18 3.22 11.56
CA MET A 40 -9.82 3.16 12.89
C MET A 40 -10.83 4.29 13.11
N ARG A 41 -10.72 5.35 12.31
CA ARG A 41 -11.66 6.48 12.26
C ARG A 41 -12.68 6.27 11.13
N LYS A 42 -13.65 7.19 11.08
CA LYS A 42 -14.66 7.28 10.01
C LYS A 42 -14.00 7.20 8.62
N PRO A 43 -14.65 6.59 7.62
CA PRO A 43 -14.14 6.57 6.25
C PRO A 43 -13.85 7.99 5.72
N GLN A 44 -12.73 8.16 5.04
CA GLN A 44 -12.31 9.46 4.50
C GLN A 44 -11.71 9.36 3.09
N GLY A 45 -11.65 8.17 2.50
CA GLY A 45 -10.99 7.95 1.23
C GLY A 45 -9.48 8.15 1.32
N PHE A 46 -8.89 8.41 0.15
CA PHE A 46 -7.47 8.73 0.01
C PHE A 46 -7.20 10.16 0.50
N THR A 47 -6.76 10.29 1.74
CA THR A 47 -6.30 11.55 2.34
C THR A 47 -4.77 11.60 2.44
N ALA A 48 -4.21 12.74 2.84
CA ALA A 48 -2.76 12.95 2.93
C ALA A 48 -2.02 12.00 3.90
N ASN A 49 -2.73 11.24 4.75
CA ASN A 49 -2.12 10.27 5.66
C ASN A 49 -1.91 8.88 5.04
N ILE A 50 -2.31 8.67 3.78
CA ILE A 50 -2.02 7.43 3.03
C ILE A 50 -0.79 7.68 2.16
N PRO A 51 0.30 6.90 2.34
CA PRO A 51 1.56 7.16 1.66
C PRO A 51 1.53 6.77 0.19
N SER A 52 2.25 7.52 -0.64
CA SER A 52 2.66 7.11 -1.99
C SER A 52 3.85 6.15 -1.93
N VAL A 53 4.17 5.51 -3.07
CA VAL A 53 5.36 4.69 -3.23
C VAL A 53 6.15 5.15 -4.45
N ASN A 54 7.43 5.45 -4.26
CA ASN A 54 8.27 5.95 -5.33
C ASN A 54 9.27 4.87 -5.76
N TYR A 55 9.34 4.60 -7.06
CA TYR A 55 10.35 3.76 -7.68
C TYR A 55 11.48 4.63 -8.23
N TYR A 56 12.69 4.43 -7.72
CA TYR A 56 13.88 5.14 -8.21
C TYR A 56 14.63 4.26 -9.21
N PHE A 57 14.80 4.76 -10.42
CA PHE A 57 15.52 4.07 -11.48
C PHE A 57 16.96 4.57 -11.58
N LYS A 58 17.83 3.70 -12.10
CA LYS A 58 19.20 4.09 -12.43
C LYS A 58 19.17 5.21 -13.46
N GLY A 59 19.95 6.27 -13.22
CA GLY A 59 19.96 7.46 -14.07
C GLY A 59 19.13 8.63 -13.54
N GLY A 60 18.50 8.50 -12.36
CA GLY A 60 17.85 9.61 -11.65
C GLY A 60 16.37 9.81 -11.97
N ALA A 61 15.83 9.08 -12.95
CA ALA A 61 14.39 8.99 -13.17
C ALA A 61 13.69 8.32 -11.98
N HIS A 62 12.49 8.77 -11.67
CA HIS A 62 11.63 8.14 -10.68
C HIS A 62 10.19 8.05 -11.20
N LEU A 63 9.48 7.04 -10.71
CA LEU A 63 8.04 6.88 -10.89
C LEU A 63 7.37 7.00 -9.54
N ASP A 64 6.58 8.05 -9.37
CA ASP A 64 5.76 8.26 -8.19
C ASP A 64 4.42 7.56 -8.39
N LEU A 65 4.15 6.53 -7.59
CA LEU A 65 2.83 5.91 -7.54
C LEU A 65 2.04 6.58 -6.42
N PRO A 66 0.97 7.32 -6.75
CA PRO A 66 0.13 7.91 -5.73
C PRO A 66 -0.65 6.79 -5.01
N PRO A 67 -1.25 7.10 -3.84
CA PRO A 67 -1.90 6.08 -3.01
C PRO A 67 -2.92 5.20 -3.75
N GLN A 68 -3.65 5.75 -4.72
CA GLN A 68 -4.67 5.03 -5.48
C GLN A 68 -4.09 3.93 -6.37
N ASN A 69 -2.84 4.08 -6.82
CA ASN A 69 -2.15 3.07 -7.63
C ASN A 69 -1.41 2.01 -6.76
N VAL A 70 -1.28 2.28 -5.46
CA VAL A 70 -0.59 1.41 -4.49
C VAL A 70 -1.58 0.57 -3.70
N PHE A 71 -2.74 1.13 -3.35
CA PHE A 71 -3.74 0.49 -2.49
C PHE A 71 -5.06 0.32 -3.21
N GLU A 72 -5.64 -0.86 -3.06
CA GLU A 72 -7.05 -1.12 -3.34
C GLU A 72 -7.87 -0.65 -2.12
N GLN A 73 -8.66 0.41 -2.27
CA GLN A 73 -9.58 0.85 -1.23
C GLN A 73 -10.82 -0.04 -1.23
N LYS A 74 -11.18 -0.55 -0.05
CA LYS A 74 -12.41 -1.28 0.19
C LYS A 74 -13.24 -0.57 1.25
N LEU A 75 -14.48 -0.27 0.91
CA LEU A 75 -15.43 0.35 1.81
C LEU A 75 -16.59 -0.61 2.04
N GLU A 76 -16.81 -1.00 3.29
CA GLU A 76 -17.97 -1.80 3.67
C GLU A 76 -18.66 -1.14 4.88
N ARG A 77 -19.91 -0.71 4.69
CA ARG A 77 -20.66 0.10 5.66
C ARG A 77 -19.82 1.31 6.09
N ASP A 78 -19.47 1.40 7.37
CA ASP A 78 -18.69 2.49 7.97
C ASP A 78 -17.22 2.11 8.20
N THR A 79 -16.75 1.01 7.61
CA THR A 79 -15.36 0.56 7.75
C THR A 79 -14.64 0.65 6.42
N GLU A 80 -13.44 1.23 6.47
CA GLU A 80 -12.61 1.47 5.30
C GLU A 80 -11.27 0.74 5.46
N TRP A 81 -10.87 0.02 4.42
CA TRP A 81 -9.59 -0.69 4.35
C TRP A 81 -8.81 -0.23 3.12
N PHE A 82 -7.49 -0.20 3.26
CA PHE A 82 -6.55 0.03 2.18
C PHE A 82 -5.68 -1.22 2.02
N CYS A 83 -5.99 -2.02 1.00
CA CYS A 83 -5.31 -3.27 0.71
C CYS A 83 -4.12 -3.03 -0.20
N PHE A 84 -2.92 -3.33 0.30
CA PHE A 84 -1.68 -3.13 -0.42
C PHE A 84 -1.60 -4.04 -1.65
N ASN A 85 -1.49 -3.43 -2.83
CA ASN A 85 -1.61 -4.12 -4.11
C ASN A 85 -0.25 -4.40 -4.78
N ILE A 86 0.83 -4.42 -3.99
CA ILE A 86 2.17 -4.88 -4.41
C ILE A 86 2.44 -6.19 -3.70
N VAL A 87 2.51 -7.27 -4.47
CA VAL A 87 2.74 -8.63 -3.97
C VAL A 87 4.21 -9.03 -4.11
N PRO A 88 4.73 -9.89 -3.22
CA PRO A 88 6.11 -10.33 -3.31
C PRO A 88 6.31 -11.27 -4.50
N ASP A 89 7.16 -10.88 -5.45
CA ASP A 89 7.67 -11.76 -6.51
C ASP A 89 9.17 -12.08 -6.29
N GLN A 90 9.61 -13.25 -6.77
CA GLN A 90 10.98 -13.74 -6.55
C GLN A 90 11.99 -13.27 -7.60
N GLN A 91 11.56 -12.83 -8.78
CA GLN A 91 12.44 -12.62 -9.92
C GLN A 91 12.47 -11.18 -10.41
N MET A 92 11.34 -10.47 -10.39
CA MET A 92 11.26 -9.13 -10.97
C MET A 92 10.13 -8.27 -10.39
N ASN A 93 10.29 -6.96 -10.48
CA ASN A 93 9.20 -6.02 -10.21
C ASN A 93 8.39 -5.83 -11.50
N LEU A 94 7.12 -6.20 -11.46
CA LEU A 94 6.18 -6.00 -12.57
C LEU A 94 5.17 -4.91 -12.18
N LEU A 95 5.11 -3.84 -12.97
CA LEU A 95 4.05 -2.84 -12.84
C LEU A 95 2.83 -3.34 -13.61
N GLY A 96 1.79 -3.74 -12.89
CA GLY A 96 0.54 -4.20 -13.49
C GLY A 96 -0.34 -3.05 -13.96
N ALA A 97 -1.49 -3.38 -14.56
CA ALA A 97 -2.46 -2.40 -15.04
C ALA A 97 -2.90 -1.42 -13.95
N TYR A 98 -2.97 -1.86 -12.68
CA TYR A 98 -3.36 -1.01 -11.55
C TYR A 98 -2.36 0.13 -11.27
N GLN A 99 -1.07 -0.09 -11.56
CA GLN A 99 -0.02 0.92 -11.44
C GLN A 99 0.12 1.78 -12.70
N GLN A 100 -0.58 1.43 -13.78
CA GLN A 100 -0.56 2.14 -15.05
C GLN A 100 -1.87 2.90 -15.33
N ALA A 101 -2.90 2.71 -14.50
CA ALA A 101 -4.11 3.50 -14.56
C ALA A 101 -3.76 4.97 -14.35
N ASP A 102 -4.25 5.81 -15.26
CA ASP A 102 -4.04 7.28 -15.31
C ASP A 102 -2.64 7.75 -15.77
N PHE A 103 -1.92 6.94 -16.57
CA PHE A 103 -0.79 7.40 -17.40
C PHE A 103 -1.21 8.23 -18.61
#